data_AF-A0A9P1DUW1-F1
#
_entry.id   AF-A0A9P1DUW1-F1
#
_cell.length_a   1.000
_cell.length_b   1.000
_cell.length_c   1.000
_cell.angle_alpha   90.00
_cell.angle_beta   90.00
_cell.angle_gamma   90.00
#
_symmetry.space_group_name_H-M   'P 1'
#
loop_
_entity.id
_entity.type
_entity.pdbx_description
1 polymer ?
#
loop_
_entity_poly.entity_id
_entity_poly.type
_entity_poly.pdbx_seq_one_letter_code
_entity_poly.pdbx_strand_id
1 'polypeptide(L)'
;MVGQRLQKYLADFGLEPRDVGTVITTFLGAKYVTLCVFIGFGARFQPMRRLFPRPSNGAWTRWTQVKSWAIKTPPAQSARTRWGGWYGWAAEHYWQLSDKMQASLDKNRIWQVLASKTGMKPGQLVLGVAEGTILCKVSFPIWGPLELWIIMNVLRRRRRQTADLYEEYSRAAEATEDAAKISPGFL
;
A
#
# COMPACT_ATOMS: atom_id res chain seq x y z
N MET A 1 -4.09 -6.44 20.60
CA MET A 1 -4.22 -5.18 21.37
C MET A 1 -4.23 -3.89 20.53
N VAL A 2 -3.97 -3.91 19.22
CA VAL A 2 -3.96 -2.68 18.40
C VAL A 2 -5.36 -2.01 18.28
N GLY A 3 -6.43 -2.81 18.28
CA GLY A 3 -7.80 -2.32 18.13
C GLY A 3 -8.27 -1.36 19.24
N GLN A 4 -7.95 -1.63 20.51
CA GLN A 4 -8.39 -0.78 21.64
C GLN A 4 -7.74 0.61 21.60
N ARG A 5 -6.47 0.71 21.20
CA ARG A 5 -5.79 2.00 21.05
C ARG A 5 -6.39 2.82 19.91
N LEU A 6 -6.71 2.16 18.80
CA LEU A 6 -7.37 2.80 17.66
C LEU A 6 -8.79 3.26 18.04
N GLN A 7 -9.55 2.46 18.78
CA GLN A 7 -10.88 2.84 19.27
C GLN A 7 -10.82 4.05 20.19
N LYS A 8 -9.88 4.07 21.15
CA LYS A 8 -9.69 5.23 22.04
C LYS A 8 -9.32 6.48 21.22
N TYR A 9 -8.39 6.35 20.29
CA TYR A 9 -7.99 7.45 19.41
C TYR A 9 -9.17 7.94 18.56
N LEU A 10 -10.00 7.06 18.00
CA LEU A 10 -11.16 7.47 17.20
C LEU A 10 -12.24 8.13 18.07
N ALA A 11 -12.43 7.66 19.31
CA ALA A 11 -13.34 8.26 20.28
C ALA A 11 -12.91 9.69 20.65
N ASP A 12 -11.60 9.93 20.82
CA ASP A 12 -11.05 11.27 21.08
C ASP A 12 -11.35 12.26 19.93
N PHE A 13 -11.63 11.76 18.72
CA PHE A 13 -12.01 12.55 17.54
C PHE A 13 -13.53 12.65 17.32
N GLY A 14 -14.34 12.10 18.24
CA GLY A 14 -15.81 12.12 18.15
C GLY A 14 -16.39 11.13 17.14
N LEU A 15 -15.62 10.10 16.76
CA LEU A 15 -16.11 9.01 15.91
C LEU A 15 -16.66 7.90 16.79
N GLU A 16 -17.83 7.37 16.42
CA GLU A 16 -18.43 6.24 17.13
C GLU A 16 -17.69 4.93 16.81
N PRO A 17 -17.76 3.93 17.70
CA PRO A 17 -17.17 2.61 17.46
C PRO A 17 -17.64 1.95 16.15
N ARG A 18 -18.85 2.28 15.67
CA ARG A 18 -19.39 1.76 14.39
C ARG A 18 -18.59 2.21 13.16
N ASP A 19 -17.92 3.37 13.22
CA ASP A 19 -17.17 3.91 12.09
C ASP A 19 -15.78 3.29 11.94
N VAL A 20 -15.30 2.58 12.97
CA VAL A 20 -13.97 1.97 13.00
C VAL A 20 -13.78 1.03 11.81
N GLY A 21 -14.81 0.23 11.50
CA GLY A 21 -14.81 -0.66 10.34
C GLY A 21 -14.61 0.09 9.03
N THR A 22 -15.37 1.17 8.83
CA THR A 22 -15.29 2.03 7.64
C THR A 22 -13.94 2.72 7.51
N VAL A 23 -13.36 3.19 8.62
CA VAL A 23 -12.00 3.77 8.62
C VAL A 23 -10.98 2.74 8.17
N ILE A 24 -11.02 1.53 8.74
CA ILE A 24 -10.07 0.46 8.41
C ILE A 24 -10.21 0.03 6.95
N THR A 25 -11.43 -0.18 6.46
CA THR A 25 -11.65 -0.60 5.06
C THR A 25 -11.21 0.49 4.08
N THR A 26 -11.51 1.76 4.38
CA THR A 26 -11.08 2.90 3.55
C THR A 26 -9.55 3.04 3.57
N PHE A 27 -8.93 2.90 4.74
CA PHE A 27 -7.47 2.96 4.89
C PHE A 27 -6.77 1.83 4.13
N LEU A 28 -7.27 0.60 4.22
CA LEU A 28 -6.75 -0.52 3.45
C LEU A 28 -6.92 -0.28 1.95
N GLY A 29 -8.08 0.19 1.51
CA GLY A 29 -8.34 0.56 0.12
C GLY A 29 -7.35 1.60 -0.39
N ALA A 30 -7.19 2.70 0.36
CA ALA A 30 -6.23 3.77 0.05
C ALA A 30 -4.80 3.21 -0.07
N LYS A 31 -4.37 2.39 0.89
CA LYS A 31 -3.05 1.73 0.87
C LYS A 31 -2.82 0.91 -0.41
N TYR A 32 -3.81 0.14 -0.85
CA TYR A 32 -3.67 -0.66 -2.08
C TYR A 32 -3.64 0.22 -3.33
N VAL A 33 -4.42 1.30 -3.37
CA VAL A 33 -4.37 2.28 -4.46
C VAL A 33 -2.98 2.95 -4.51
N THR A 34 -2.49 3.43 -3.37
CA THR A 34 -1.16 4.03 -3.24
C THR A 34 -0.07 3.04 -3.70
N LEU A 35 -0.15 1.77 -3.27
CA LEU A 35 0.75 0.72 -3.73
C LEU A 35 0.70 0.54 -5.25
N CYS A 36 -0.48 0.46 -5.86
CA CYS A 36 -0.62 0.35 -7.32
C CYS A 36 0.02 1.54 -8.05
N VAL A 37 -0.14 2.76 -7.53
CA VAL A 37 0.50 3.97 -8.08
C VAL A 37 2.01 3.87 -7.99
N PHE A 38 2.57 3.46 -6.84
CA PHE A 38 4.02 3.27 -6.68
C PHE A 38 4.56 2.14 -7.55
N ILE A 39 3.80 1.07 -7.78
CA ILE A 39 4.18 0.00 -8.72
C ILE A 39 4.25 0.54 -10.14
N GLY A 40 3.24 1.30 -10.58
CA GLY A 40 3.26 1.95 -11.90
C GLY A 40 4.44 2.91 -12.05
N PHE A 41 4.70 3.70 -11.01
CA PHE A 41 5.85 4.60 -10.97
C PHE A 41 7.19 3.85 -11.03
N GLY A 42 7.35 2.80 -10.22
CA GLY A 42 8.55 1.94 -10.22
C GLY A 42 8.77 1.25 -11.57
N ALA A 43 7.69 0.74 -12.18
CA ALA A 43 7.75 0.10 -13.49
C ALA A 43 8.20 1.08 -14.59
N ARG A 44 7.76 2.35 -14.53
CA ARG A 44 8.05 3.38 -15.54
C ARG A 44 9.41 4.05 -15.38
N PHE A 45 9.83 4.33 -14.15
CA PHE A 45 11.03 5.13 -13.86
C PHE A 45 12.24 4.30 -13.44
N GLN A 46 12.02 3.12 -12.85
CA GLN A 46 13.04 2.22 -12.30
C GLN A 46 14.10 2.96 -11.45
N PRO A 47 13.69 3.79 -10.47
CA PRO A 47 14.62 4.63 -9.70
C PRO A 47 15.69 3.80 -8.97
N MET A 48 15.33 2.63 -8.42
CA MET A 48 16.29 1.85 -7.63
C MET A 48 17.32 1.19 -8.53
N ARG A 49 16.94 0.74 -9.74
CA ARG A 49 17.90 0.24 -10.72
C ARG A 49 18.99 1.25 -11.07
N ARG A 50 18.69 2.55 -11.04
CA ARG A 50 19.68 3.62 -11.27
C ARG A 50 20.61 3.83 -10.08
N LEU A 51 20.07 3.70 -8.86
CA LEU A 51 20.83 3.87 -7.62
C LEU A 51 21.70 2.64 -7.30
N PHE A 52 21.20 1.44 -7.59
CA PHE A 52 21.85 0.18 -7.33
C PHE A 52 22.21 -0.48 -8.66
N PRO A 53 23.33 -0.12 -9.32
CA PRO A 53 23.75 -0.80 -10.52
C PRO A 53 23.92 -2.29 -10.25
N ARG A 54 23.35 -3.14 -11.11
CA ARG A 54 23.47 -4.59 -10.98
C ARG A 54 24.97 -4.94 -11.08
N PRO A 55 25.56 -5.61 -10.08
CA PRO A 55 26.93 -6.09 -10.21
C PRO A 55 26.99 -7.01 -11.44
N SER A 56 27.87 -6.70 -12.40
CA SER A 56 27.87 -7.38 -13.70
C SER A 56 28.00 -8.89 -13.51
N ASN A 57 27.16 -9.64 -14.23
CA ASN A 57 26.88 -11.07 -14.00
C ASN A 57 28.10 -12.01 -14.07
N GLY A 58 29.27 -11.55 -14.49
CA GLY A 58 30.48 -12.38 -14.59
C GLY A 58 30.95 -12.98 -13.26
N ALA A 59 30.66 -12.32 -12.12
CA ALA A 59 31.05 -12.82 -10.80
C ALA A 59 29.99 -13.70 -10.13
N TRP A 60 28.70 -13.51 -10.47
CA TRP A 60 27.59 -14.10 -9.71
C TRP A 60 27.20 -15.49 -10.20
N THR A 61 27.28 -15.77 -11.51
CA THR A 61 27.02 -17.10 -12.07
C THR A 61 28.05 -18.14 -11.61
N ARG A 62 29.31 -17.74 -11.38
CA ARG A 62 30.32 -18.60 -10.74
C ARG A 62 29.96 -18.95 -9.30
N TRP A 63 29.39 -18.02 -8.53
CA TRP A 63 29.04 -18.25 -7.12
C TRP A 63 27.83 -19.18 -6.95
N THR A 64 26.82 -19.10 -7.81
CA THR A 64 25.67 -20.03 -7.75
C THR A 64 26.06 -21.45 -8.16
N GLN A 65 27.00 -21.61 -9.09
CA GLN A 65 27.50 -22.92 -9.52
C GLN A 65 28.45 -23.55 -8.48
N VAL A 66 29.13 -22.74 -7.67
CA VAL A 66 29.94 -23.21 -6.52
C VAL A 66 29.06 -23.52 -5.30
N LYS A 67 27.89 -22.88 -5.16
CA LYS A 67 26.96 -23.12 -4.03
C LYS A 67 26.41 -24.55 -3.96
N SER A 68 26.33 -25.27 -5.08
CA SER A 68 25.95 -26.70 -5.08
C SER A 68 27.07 -27.62 -4.59
N TRP A 69 28.34 -27.18 -4.63
CA TRP A 69 29.50 -27.91 -4.11
C TRP A 69 29.86 -27.53 -2.67
N ALA A 70 29.46 -26.34 -2.21
CA ALA A 70 29.92 -25.74 -0.96
C ALA A 70 28.97 -25.90 0.25
N ILE A 71 28.17 -26.96 0.32
CA ILE A 71 27.34 -27.26 1.52
C ILE A 71 28.19 -27.79 2.70
N LYS A 72 29.51 -28.02 2.53
CA LYS A 72 30.40 -28.50 3.62
C LYS A 72 31.47 -27.52 4.11
N THR A 73 31.64 -26.33 3.51
CA THR A 73 32.65 -25.38 3.97
C THR A 73 32.01 -24.11 4.54
N PRO A 74 32.43 -23.65 5.75
CA PRO A 74 31.98 -22.37 6.27
C PRO A 74 32.30 -21.27 5.26
N PRO A 75 31.39 -20.30 5.04
CA PRO A 75 31.53 -19.33 3.97
C PRO A 75 32.83 -18.55 4.15
N ALA A 76 33.82 -18.84 3.31
CA ALA A 76 35.00 -18.02 3.15
C ALA A 76 34.51 -16.60 2.89
N GLN A 77 34.91 -15.68 3.77
CA GLN A 77 34.57 -14.26 3.77
C GLN A 77 34.58 -13.74 2.32
N SER A 78 33.39 -13.56 1.77
CA SER A 78 33.21 -13.02 0.44
C SER A 78 33.94 -11.68 0.39
N ALA A 79 34.73 -11.51 -0.67
CA ALA A 79 35.50 -10.31 -0.95
C ALA A 79 34.70 -9.08 -0.54
N ARG A 80 35.22 -8.36 0.48
CA ARG A 80 34.64 -7.15 1.05
C ARG A 80 34.09 -6.29 -0.09
N THR A 81 32.78 -6.29 -0.26
CA THR A 81 32.14 -5.29 -1.09
C THR A 81 32.56 -3.95 -0.47
N ARG A 82 33.22 -3.11 -1.27
CA ARG A 82 33.72 -1.78 -0.85
C ARG A 82 32.61 -0.89 -0.26
N TRP A 83 31.35 -1.30 -0.46
CA TRP A 83 30.12 -0.80 0.13
C TRP A 83 29.83 -1.51 1.46
N GLY A 84 30.72 -1.35 2.44
CA GLY A 84 30.47 -1.83 3.79
C GLY A 84 29.31 -1.07 4.43
N GLY A 85 28.39 -1.77 5.09
CA GLY A 85 27.30 -1.19 5.87
C GLY A 85 25.89 -1.52 5.36
N TRP A 86 24.91 -0.78 5.89
CA TRP A 86 23.48 -1.00 5.63
C TRP A 86 23.11 -0.97 4.14
N TYR A 87 23.83 -0.18 3.34
CA TYR A 87 23.59 -0.04 1.90
C TYR A 87 23.91 -1.32 1.12
N GLY A 88 25.04 -1.97 1.42
CA GLY A 88 25.41 -3.25 0.79
C GLY A 88 24.41 -4.36 1.14
N TRP A 89 24.00 -4.42 2.42
CA TRP A 89 22.97 -5.35 2.88
C TRP A 89 21.61 -5.13 2.18
N ALA A 90 21.18 -3.87 2.04
CA ALA A 90 19.93 -3.53 1.37
C ALA A 90 19.97 -3.84 -0.13
N ALA A 91 21.09 -3.56 -0.80
CA ALA A 91 21.28 -3.87 -2.21
C ALA A 91 21.23 -5.39 -2.45
N GLU A 92 21.87 -6.18 -1.59
CA GLU A 92 21.83 -7.64 -1.69
C GLU A 92 20.41 -8.18 -1.47
N HIS A 93 19.71 -7.70 -0.44
CA HIS A 93 18.31 -8.08 -0.19
C HIS A 93 17.39 -7.68 -1.35
N TYR A 94 17.61 -6.52 -1.95
CA TYR A 94 16.87 -6.05 -3.12
C TYR A 94 17.00 -7.02 -4.30
N TRP A 95 18.23 -7.37 -4.67
CA TRP A 95 18.48 -8.28 -5.79
C TRP A 95 17.95 -9.68 -5.52
N GLN A 96 18.14 -10.21 -4.30
CA GLN A 96 17.57 -11.51 -3.91
C GLN A 96 16.05 -11.54 -4.00
N LEU A 97 15.36 -10.47 -3.59
CA LEU A 97 13.91 -10.37 -3.69
C LEU A 97 13.47 -10.31 -5.16
N SER A 98 14.17 -9.53 -5.98
CA SER A 98 13.92 -9.42 -7.42
C SER A 98 14.04 -10.77 -8.11
N ASP A 99 15.11 -11.53 -7.84
CA ASP A 99 15.33 -12.84 -8.46
C ASP A 99 14.25 -13.86 -8.03
N LYS A 100 13.81 -13.84 -6.76
CA LYS A 100 12.70 -14.69 -6.28
C LYS A 100 11.36 -14.35 -6.93
N MET A 101 11.08 -13.07 -7.11
CA MET A 101 9.87 -12.62 -7.80
C MET A 101 9.93 -12.97 -9.28
N GLN A 102 11.09 -12.85 -9.92
CA GLN A 102 11.29 -13.26 -11.30
C GLN A 102 11.06 -14.77 -11.48
N ALA A 103 11.60 -15.61 -10.58
CA ALA A 103 11.34 -17.05 -10.60
C ALA A 103 9.86 -17.41 -10.35
N SER A 104 9.14 -16.57 -9.60
CA SER A 104 7.71 -16.74 -9.33
C SER A 104 6.83 -16.28 -10.51
N LEU A 105 7.29 -15.34 -11.33
CA LEU A 105 6.63 -14.92 -12.57
C LEU A 105 6.57 -16.02 -13.61
N ASP A 106 7.71 -16.68 -13.82
CA ASP A 106 7.81 -17.72 -14.84
C ASP A 106 6.82 -18.87 -14.58
N LYS A 107 6.41 -19.03 -13.32
CA LYS A 107 5.43 -20.03 -12.89
C LYS A 107 3.98 -19.54 -12.87
N ASN A 108 3.72 -18.23 -12.79
CA ASN A 108 2.37 -17.70 -12.58
C ASN A 108 1.76 -17.09 -13.85
N ARG A 109 0.72 -17.76 -14.37
CA ARG A 109 -0.02 -17.34 -15.58
C ARG A 109 -0.67 -15.96 -15.45
N ILE A 110 -1.14 -15.60 -14.25
CA ILE A 110 -1.77 -14.28 -13.99
C ILE A 110 -0.82 -13.15 -14.34
N TRP A 111 0.46 -13.28 -13.97
CA TRP A 111 1.43 -12.26 -14.25
C TRP A 111 1.84 -12.19 -15.72
N GLN A 112 1.86 -13.33 -16.41
CA GLN A 112 2.07 -13.35 -17.86
C GLN A 112 0.94 -12.63 -18.60
N VAL A 113 -0.31 -12.81 -18.16
CA VAL A 113 -1.47 -12.08 -18.69
C VAL A 113 -1.39 -10.58 -18.37
N LEU A 114 -0.94 -10.23 -17.17
CA LEU A 114 -0.77 -8.82 -16.79
C LEU A 114 0.35 -8.15 -17.61
N ALA A 115 1.46 -8.85 -17.83
CA ALA A 115 2.57 -8.39 -18.66
C ALA A 115 2.15 -8.23 -20.13
N SER A 116 1.38 -9.19 -20.68
CA SER A 116 0.89 -9.10 -22.05
C SER A 116 -0.09 -7.94 -22.24
N LYS A 117 -1.00 -7.72 -21.28
CA LYS A 117 -1.96 -6.60 -21.34
C LYS A 117 -1.30 -5.23 -21.20
N THR A 118 -0.21 -5.13 -20.44
CA THR A 118 0.53 -3.87 -20.24
C THR A 118 1.57 -3.61 -21.32
N GLY A 119 1.88 -4.58 -22.20
CA GLY A 119 2.93 -4.48 -23.22
C GLY A 119 4.35 -4.41 -22.62
N MET A 120 4.50 -4.63 -21.31
CA MET A 120 5.78 -4.56 -20.62
C MET A 120 6.46 -5.93 -20.61
N LYS A 121 7.79 -5.94 -20.70
CA LYS A 121 8.56 -7.18 -20.48
C LYS A 121 8.29 -7.66 -19.05
N PRO A 122 7.97 -8.95 -18.81
CA PRO A 122 7.58 -9.45 -17.49
C PRO A 122 8.64 -9.17 -16.41
N GLY A 123 9.93 -9.25 -16.75
CA GLY A 123 11.02 -8.89 -15.83
C GLY A 123 11.03 -7.41 -15.43
N GLN A 124 10.65 -6.48 -16.31
CA GLN A 124 10.53 -5.06 -15.96
C GLN A 124 9.31 -4.80 -15.06
N LEU A 125 8.22 -5.53 -15.27
CA LEU A 125 7.03 -5.44 -14.43
C LEU A 125 7.34 -5.88 -13.00
N VAL A 126 8.01 -7.02 -12.80
CA VAL A 126 8.38 -7.46 -11.45
C VAL A 126 9.35 -6.52 -10.78
N LEU A 127 10.32 -6.00 -11.52
CA LEU A 127 11.22 -5.01 -10.97
C LEU A 127 10.42 -3.79 -10.49
N GLY A 128 9.47 -3.31 -11.30
CA GLY A 128 8.56 -2.24 -10.91
C GLY A 128 7.72 -2.56 -9.67
N VAL A 129 7.23 -3.79 -9.54
CA VAL A 129 6.49 -4.25 -8.35
C VAL A 129 7.38 -4.26 -7.11
N ALA A 130 8.60 -4.78 -7.22
CA ALA A 130 9.56 -4.83 -6.12
C ALA A 130 9.97 -3.41 -5.68
N GLU A 131 10.33 -2.56 -6.64
CA GLU A 131 10.69 -1.16 -6.39
C GLU A 131 9.52 -0.38 -5.79
N GLY A 132 8.32 -0.50 -6.36
CA GLY A 132 7.10 0.14 -5.87
C GLY A 132 6.75 -0.30 -4.45
N THR A 133 6.92 -1.59 -4.14
CA THR A 133 6.68 -2.12 -2.78
C THR A 133 7.68 -1.55 -1.77
N ILE A 134 8.96 -1.44 -2.15
CA ILE A 134 9.98 -0.86 -1.28
C ILE A 134 9.72 0.63 -1.06
N LEU A 135 9.42 1.38 -2.13
CA LEU A 135 9.06 2.79 -2.04
C LEU A 135 7.86 2.99 -1.11
N CYS A 136 6.81 2.18 -1.27
CA CYS A 136 5.64 2.23 -0.39
C CYS A 136 5.99 1.93 1.07
N LYS A 137 6.86 0.94 1.35
CA LYS A 137 7.30 0.65 2.72
C LYS A 137 8.11 1.79 3.34
N VAL A 138 9.00 2.39 2.56
CA VAL A 138 9.85 3.50 3.01
C VAL A 138 9.04 4.78 3.22
N SER A 139 8.03 5.02 2.38
CA SER A 139 7.16 6.20 2.49
C SER A 139 6.05 6.04 3.53
N PHE A 140 5.71 4.81 3.93
CA PHE A 140 4.60 4.51 4.85
C PHE A 140 4.65 5.24 6.22
N PRO A 141 5.80 5.45 6.88
CA PRO A 141 5.83 6.18 8.15
C PRO A 141 5.34 7.63 8.04
N ILE A 142 5.50 8.23 6.86
CA ILE A 142 5.06 9.61 6.57
C ILE A 142 3.62 9.58 6.02
N TRP A 143 3.35 8.71 5.06
CA TRP A 143 2.05 8.65 4.36
C TRP A 143 0.94 8.03 5.21
N GLY A 144 1.23 7.02 6.03
CA GLY A 144 0.22 6.32 6.82
C GLY A 144 -0.55 7.24 7.77
N PRO A 145 0.13 8.03 8.63
CA PRO A 145 -0.54 9.01 9.49
C PRO A 145 -1.30 10.07 8.71
N LEU A 146 -0.75 10.53 7.57
CA LEU A 146 -1.37 11.53 6.71
C LEU A 146 -2.68 11.01 6.09
N GLU A 147 -2.66 9.81 5.50
CA GLU A 147 -3.83 9.16 4.92
C GLU A 147 -4.92 8.94 5.98
N LEU A 148 -4.54 8.45 7.17
CA LEU A 148 -5.48 8.27 8.27
C LEU A 148 -6.11 9.60 8.70
N TRP A 149 -5.30 10.66 8.84
CA TRP A 149 -5.77 12.00 9.18
C TRP A 149 -6.76 12.54 8.14
N ILE A 150 -6.47 12.38 6.84
CA ILE A 150 -7.38 12.78 5.76
C ILE A 150 -8.70 12.01 5.86
N ILE A 151 -8.65 10.68 6.00
CA ILE A 151 -9.86 9.84 6.10
C ILE A 151 -10.73 10.29 7.29
N MET A 152 -10.13 10.53 8.44
CA MET A 152 -10.85 10.98 9.63
C MET A 152 -11.50 12.35 9.41
N ASN A 153 -10.81 13.31 8.77
CA ASN A 153 -11.39 14.62 8.46
C ASN A 153 -12.54 14.51 7.46
N VAL A 154 -12.44 13.64 6.45
CA VAL A 154 -13.52 13.40 5.48
C VAL A 154 -14.74 12.80 6.16
N LEU A 155 -14.56 11.79 7.03
CA LEU A 155 -15.67 11.18 7.77
C LEU A 155 -16.32 12.17 8.75
N ARG A 156 -15.51 12.96 9.44
CA ARG A 156 -16.00 14.04 10.31
C ARG A 156 -16.82 15.06 9.53
N ARG A 157 -16.37 15.45 8.33
CA ARG A 157 -17.10 16.37 7.45
C ARG A 157 -18.41 15.76 6.98
N ARG A 158 -18.41 14.49 6.56
CA ARG A 158 -19.63 13.78 6.14
C ARG A 158 -20.66 13.68 7.27
N ARG A 159 -20.22 13.39 8.49
CA ARG A 159 -21.13 13.34 9.65
C ARG A 159 -21.86 14.67 9.90
N ARG A 160 -21.14 15.80 9.80
CA ARG A 160 -21.77 17.13 9.93
C ARG A 160 -22.86 17.32 8.88
N GLN A 161 -22.55 17.01 7.62
CA GLN A 161 -23.51 17.11 6.52
C GLN A 161 -24.74 16.20 6.72
N THR A 162 -24.55 14.98 7.21
CA THR A 162 -25.66 14.07 7.49
C THR A 162 -26.52 14.57 8.66
N ALA A 163 -25.93 15.13 9.71
CA ALA A 163 -26.67 15.70 10.84
C ALA A 163 -27.55 16.89 10.39
N ASP A 164 -26.98 17.81 9.61
CA ASP A 164 -27.70 18.98 9.08
C ASP A 164 -28.90 18.54 8.22
N LEU A 165 -28.72 17.51 7.38
CA LEU A 165 -29.80 16.95 6.56
C LEU A 165 -30.92 16.34 7.41
N TYR A 166 -30.60 15.57 8.46
CA TYR A 166 -31.61 14.99 9.35
C TYR A 166 -32.44 16.07 10.07
N GLU A 167 -31.78 17.15 10.50
CA GLU A 167 -32.47 18.28 11.13
C GLU A 167 -33.38 19.02 10.14
N GLU A 168 -32.96 19.16 8.88
CA GLU A 168 -33.82 19.71 7.83
C GLU A 168 -35.04 18.81 7.55
N TYR A 169 -34.85 17.49 7.48
CA TYR A 169 -35.95 16.54 7.32
C TYR A 169 -36.92 16.53 8.50
N SER A 170 -36.43 16.62 9.75
CA SER A 170 -37.30 16.65 10.92
C SER A 170 -38.15 17.91 10.96
N ARG A 171 -37.55 19.08 10.64
CA ARG A 171 -38.30 20.35 10.54
C ARG A 171 -39.33 20.32 9.42
N ALA A 172 -38.99 19.74 8.27
CA ALA A 172 -39.93 19.58 7.17
C ALA A 172 -41.11 18.67 7.56
N ALA A 173 -40.85 17.57 8.28
CA ALA A 173 -41.88 16.66 8.77
C ALA A 173 -42.82 17.34 9.78
N GLU A 174 -42.28 18.09 10.74
CA GLU A 174 -43.07 18.86 11.72
C GLU A 174 -43.95 19.91 11.02
N ALA A 175 -43.40 20.64 10.05
CA ALA A 175 -44.17 21.61 9.26
C ALA A 175 -45.32 20.96 8.47
N THR A 176 -45.13 19.74 7.96
CA THR A 176 -46.22 19.01 7.28
C THR A 176 -47.31 18.55 8.26
N GLU A 177 -46.95 18.17 9.48
CA GLU A 177 -47.91 17.78 10.52
C GLU A 177 -48.74 18.98 10.99
N ASP A 178 -48.10 20.15 11.18
CA ASP A 178 -48.78 21.38 11.56
C ASP A 178 -49.72 21.88 10.45
N ALA A 179 -49.28 21.80 9.19
CA ALA A 179 -50.13 22.11 8.04
C ALA A 179 -51.37 21.19 7.98
N ALA A 180 -51.22 19.89 8.29
CA ALA A 180 -52.33 18.95 8.33
C ALA A 180 -53.34 19.28 9.45
N LYS A 181 -52.88 19.76 10.61
CA LYS A 181 -53.76 20.20 11.72
C LYS A 181 -54.56 21.46 11.39
N ILE A 182 -54.01 22.35 10.57
CA ILE A 182 -54.68 23.62 10.19
C ILE A 182 -55.77 23.41 9.13
N SER A 183 -55.72 22.32 8.35
CA SER A 183 -56.71 22.01 7.31
C SER A 183 -57.54 20.74 7.59
N PRO A 184 -58.30 20.65 8.71
CA PRO A 184 -58.98 19.42 9.12
C PRO A 184 -60.24 19.07 8.30
N GLY A 185 -60.55 19.74 7.19
CA GLY A 185 -61.90 19.67 6.61
C GLY A 185 -62.07 19.94 5.11
N PHE A 186 -61.15 19.50 4.25
CA PHE A 186 -61.41 19.42 2.79
C PHE A 186 -61.39 17.95 2.32
N LEU A 187 -62.31 17.15 2.87
CA LEU A 187 -62.74 15.86 2.33
C LEU A 187 -64.27 15.81 2.35
#